data_AF-A0A8W8MRE9-F1
#
_entry.id   AF-A0A8W8MRE9-F1
#
_cell.length_a   1.000
_cell.length_b   1.000
_cell.length_c   1.000
_cell.angle_alpha   90.00
_cell.angle_beta   90.00
_cell.angle_gamma   90.00
#
_symmetry.space_group_name_H-M   'P 1'
#
loop_
_entity.id
_entity.type
_entity.pdbx_description
1 polymer ?
#
loop_
_entity_poly.entity_id
_entity_poly.type
_entity_poly.pdbx_seq_one_letter_code
_entity_poly.pdbx_strand_id
1 'polypeptide(L)'
;MAILTTLHQICALNDLTSIRNNLDGLGLRVLSDRCSSMYQIRYETQSKLDLHQSSELILRKMSNLEVKLEKQDSRTEKKEALFRRMPSLRDLASECSSADVQDVILPSAIGRGLCRDEPLTDSGKKLQLMKMLCLTVLPVLGVWSYSVYMLSDTITIRSENEMTRKALEFSVELGKLVHHLQKERDMSVLYLSALKPETKTFLLTEYIETDRAINRLQVWPGNLDKLDRLRFETKTNMIQYLARRRQALTPSDGFNIQDEINFYTDIIKVVIKWMYDSINETEFAVVWKPLVAYQKLTSAKEDVGVERALGTVFYANGGFESHSFFEMYNTKVHNFRAYYKTAKLYSERVDMIYASTVQEVGNNLTEIIDQFRFDIQHHVEGSNASAFADLAKARHWFDNMTIYLDALLNIQQDLGSEILAILDTVVENVTSNLTISAAFLVIVILMCPFVIWTTENLTSSIQKYALTLVDKTRELTREKRRIDSLLYQLVPKPVAEQLKQSKTIEAQYFKSATILFSDVFKFNNIMDEFKAGDVVELLNELYYIIDSIIDTYDIYKVNATNDAYMVASGNAS
;
A
#
# COMPACT_ATOMS: atom_id res chain seq x y z
N MET A 1 38.78 6.53 10.27
CA MET A 1 39.01 6.86 8.84
C MET A 1 39.83 5.80 8.10
N ALA A 2 40.97 5.32 8.62
CA ALA A 2 41.80 4.29 7.94
C ALA A 2 41.11 2.92 7.73
N ILE A 3 40.13 2.57 8.56
CA ILE A 3 39.29 1.36 8.39
C ILE A 3 38.20 1.58 7.32
N LEU A 4 37.78 2.83 7.10
CA LEU A 4 36.74 3.17 6.12
C LEU A 4 37.33 3.16 4.69
N THR A 5 38.58 3.57 4.53
CA THR A 5 39.30 3.52 3.24
C THR A 5 39.66 2.09 2.83
N THR A 6 39.99 1.21 3.77
CA THR A 6 40.24 -0.22 3.46
C THR A 6 38.95 -0.97 3.14
N LEU A 7 37.81 -0.66 3.78
CA LEU A 7 36.50 -1.20 3.42
C LEU A 7 36.02 -0.72 2.04
N HIS A 8 36.35 0.50 1.63
CA HIS A 8 36.01 1.03 0.32
C HIS A 8 36.84 0.37 -0.81
N GLN A 9 38.11 0.06 -0.56
CA GLN A 9 38.96 -0.67 -1.51
C GLN A 9 38.58 -2.15 -1.67
N ILE A 10 38.06 -2.79 -0.61
CA ILE A 10 37.59 -4.19 -0.68
C ILE A 10 36.25 -4.29 -1.44
N CYS A 11 35.39 -3.26 -1.37
CA CYS A 11 34.13 -3.23 -2.15
C CYS A 11 34.32 -3.05 -3.66
N ALA A 12 35.51 -2.65 -4.12
CA ALA A 12 35.82 -2.42 -5.54
C ALA A 12 36.31 -3.66 -6.30
N LEU A 13 36.52 -4.80 -5.62
CA LEU A 13 36.94 -6.06 -6.26
C LEU A 13 35.75 -7.02 -6.39
N ASN A 14 35.46 -7.38 -7.63
CA ASN A 14 34.25 -8.05 -8.13
C ASN A 14 34.11 -9.55 -7.77
N ASP A 15 34.70 -10.05 -6.69
CA ASP A 15 34.77 -11.50 -6.49
C ASP A 15 34.57 -11.95 -5.03
N LEU A 16 33.35 -11.75 -4.53
CA LEU A 16 32.90 -12.20 -3.19
C LEU A 16 32.94 -13.74 -3.04
N THR A 17 32.88 -14.47 -4.16
CA THR A 17 32.98 -15.93 -4.24
C THR A 17 34.37 -16.45 -3.86
N SER A 18 35.43 -15.77 -4.30
CA SER A 18 36.81 -16.12 -3.99
C SER A 18 37.15 -15.90 -2.50
N ILE A 19 36.55 -14.88 -1.88
CA ILE A 19 36.75 -14.54 -0.47
C ILE A 19 36.06 -15.56 0.45
N ARG A 20 34.85 -16.03 0.09
CA ARG A 20 34.12 -17.07 0.86
C ARG A 20 34.92 -18.37 0.95
N ASN A 21 35.45 -18.84 -0.18
CA ASN A 21 36.19 -20.10 -0.25
C ASN A 21 37.50 -20.05 0.55
N ASN A 22 38.17 -18.89 0.60
CA ASN A 22 39.35 -18.70 1.45
C ASN A 22 39.03 -18.66 2.95
N LEU A 23 37.90 -18.05 3.34
CA LEU A 23 37.46 -17.97 4.74
C LEU A 23 37.00 -19.33 5.30
N ASP A 24 36.38 -20.17 4.46
CA ASP A 24 36.01 -21.53 4.83
C ASP A 24 37.24 -22.44 5.01
N GLY A 25 38.29 -22.25 4.20
CA GLY A 25 39.57 -22.95 4.35
C GLY A 25 40.34 -22.59 5.63
N LEU A 26 40.07 -21.41 6.20
CA LEU A 26 40.64 -20.93 7.47
C LEU A 26 39.78 -21.28 8.70
N GLY A 27 38.67 -22.00 8.53
CA GLY A 27 37.81 -22.46 9.64
C GLY A 27 36.91 -21.38 10.28
N LEU A 28 36.81 -20.19 9.68
CA LEU A 28 36.05 -19.05 10.20
C LEU A 28 34.60 -19.01 9.69
N ARG A 29 33.81 -20.05 9.98
CA ARG A 29 32.43 -20.25 9.46
C ARG A 29 31.47 -19.08 9.76
N VAL A 30 31.59 -18.42 10.91
CA VAL A 30 30.69 -17.31 11.30
C VAL A 30 30.86 -16.08 10.40
N LEU A 31 32.06 -15.85 9.86
CA LEU A 31 32.35 -14.75 8.93
C LEU A 31 31.95 -15.12 7.49
N SER A 32 32.05 -16.40 7.12
CA SER A 32 31.56 -16.94 5.84
C SER A 32 30.04 -16.76 5.70
N ASP A 33 29.27 -17.14 6.73
CA ASP A 33 27.80 -17.02 6.74
C ASP A 33 27.32 -15.55 6.68
N ARG A 34 28.07 -14.63 7.30
CA ARG A 34 27.79 -13.18 7.22
C ARG A 34 28.08 -12.61 5.83
N CYS A 35 29.03 -13.16 5.09
CA CYS A 35 29.34 -12.77 3.72
C CYS A 35 28.23 -13.20 2.73
N SER A 36 27.64 -14.39 2.93
CA SER A 36 26.43 -14.84 2.20
C SER A 36 25.24 -13.92 2.46
N SER A 37 25.01 -13.51 3.72
CA SER A 37 23.93 -12.56 4.05
C SER A 37 24.14 -11.19 3.40
N MET A 38 25.38 -10.70 3.31
CA MET A 38 25.70 -9.46 2.59
C MET A 38 25.48 -9.55 1.08
N TYR A 39 25.73 -10.72 0.48
CA TYR A 39 25.46 -10.96 -0.95
C TYR A 39 23.94 -10.93 -1.24
N GLN A 40 23.15 -11.56 -0.36
CA GLN A 40 21.69 -11.56 -0.42
C GLN A 40 21.11 -10.13 -0.30
N ILE A 41 21.65 -9.35 0.65
CA ILE A 41 21.25 -7.95 0.86
C ILE A 41 21.65 -7.07 -0.33
N ARG A 42 22.79 -7.32 -0.99
CA ARG A 42 23.20 -6.59 -2.20
C ARG A 42 22.24 -6.83 -3.37
N TYR A 43 21.76 -8.06 -3.52
CA TYR A 43 20.77 -8.41 -4.55
C TYR A 43 19.42 -7.74 -4.30
N GLU A 44 19.00 -7.63 -3.04
CA GLU A 44 17.76 -6.93 -2.65
C GLU A 44 17.89 -5.39 -2.69
N THR A 45 19.08 -4.84 -2.49
CA THR A 45 19.31 -3.38 -2.47
C THR A 45 19.55 -2.75 -3.85
N GLN A 46 19.87 -3.54 -4.87
CA GLN A 46 19.97 -3.05 -6.25
C GLN A 46 18.60 -2.77 -6.90
N SER A 47 17.51 -3.20 -6.26
CA SER A 47 16.11 -2.95 -6.66
C SER A 47 15.54 -1.64 -6.11
N LYS A 48 16.19 -1.00 -5.12
CA LYS A 48 15.66 0.19 -4.44
C LYS A 48 16.76 1.20 -4.10
N LEU A 49 17.45 1.70 -5.12
CA LEU A 49 18.40 2.79 -4.96
C LEU A 49 17.96 4.00 -5.78
N ASP A 50 17.23 4.92 -5.14
CA ASP A 50 17.33 6.36 -5.37
C ASP A 50 16.72 7.08 -4.17
N LEU A 51 17.55 7.47 -3.18
CA LEU A 51 17.22 8.53 -2.22
C LEU A 51 18.49 9.13 -1.62
N HIS A 52 18.82 10.37 -2.01
CA HIS A 52 19.92 11.14 -1.40
C HIS A 52 19.46 12.01 -0.20
N GLN A 53 18.32 11.71 0.43
CA GLN A 53 17.81 12.43 1.62
C GLN A 53 17.59 11.56 2.88
N SER A 54 18.01 10.28 2.89
CA SER A 54 17.71 9.34 3.98
C SER A 54 18.74 9.24 5.12
N SER A 55 19.92 9.87 5.03
CA SER A 55 20.98 9.63 6.02
C SER A 55 20.72 10.29 7.39
N GLU A 56 20.14 11.49 7.43
CA GLU A 56 19.83 12.18 8.70
C GLU A 56 18.66 11.56 9.46
N LEU A 57 17.65 11.02 8.75
CA LEU A 57 16.47 10.44 9.38
C LEU A 57 16.77 9.08 10.04
N ILE A 58 17.70 8.33 9.47
CA ILE A 58 18.13 7.02 9.99
C ILE A 58 18.97 7.21 11.26
N LEU A 59 19.93 8.16 11.27
CA LEU A 59 20.74 8.45 12.46
C LEU A 59 19.88 8.97 13.64
N ARG A 60 18.86 9.80 13.37
CA ARG A 60 17.91 10.25 14.41
C ARG A 60 16.98 9.15 14.94
N LYS A 61 16.66 8.14 14.13
CA LYS A 61 15.88 6.99 14.58
C LYS A 61 16.72 6.00 15.40
N MET A 62 18.00 5.85 15.09
CA MET A 62 18.90 4.96 15.84
C MET A 62 19.24 5.50 17.24
N SER A 63 19.51 6.81 17.40
CA SER A 63 19.79 7.37 18.75
C SER A 63 18.57 7.32 19.69
N ASN A 64 17.35 7.42 19.14
CA ASN A 64 16.11 7.29 19.91
C ASN A 64 15.78 5.83 20.30
N LEU A 65 16.38 4.86 19.60
CA LEU A 65 16.24 3.44 19.92
C LEU A 65 17.20 3.01 21.03
N GLU A 66 18.43 3.53 21.07
CA GLU A 66 19.39 3.28 22.17
C GLU A 66 18.86 3.79 23.52
N VAL A 67 18.30 5.01 23.55
CA VAL A 67 17.68 5.60 24.76
C VAL A 67 16.45 4.82 25.23
N LYS A 68 15.74 4.13 24.32
CA LYS A 68 14.59 3.27 24.66
C LYS A 68 15.02 1.91 25.19
N LEU A 69 16.13 1.36 24.70
CA LEU A 69 16.68 0.07 25.14
C LEU A 69 17.27 0.17 26.56
N GLU A 70 17.94 1.27 26.90
CA GLU A 70 18.52 1.49 28.24
C GLU A 70 17.45 1.70 29.34
N LYS A 71 16.27 2.24 28.98
CA LYS A 71 15.10 2.34 29.87
C LYS A 71 14.33 1.02 30.04
N GLN A 72 14.53 0.07 29.14
CA GLN A 72 13.83 -1.22 29.18
C GLN A 72 14.55 -2.19 30.11
N ASP A 73 15.88 -2.13 30.19
CA ASP A 73 16.70 -2.96 31.09
C ASP A 73 16.49 -2.59 32.56
N SER A 74 16.39 -1.29 32.88
CA SER A 74 16.09 -0.81 34.24
C SER A 74 14.68 -1.20 34.76
N ARG A 75 13.76 -1.60 33.87
CA ARG A 75 12.41 -2.07 34.22
C ARG A 75 12.38 -3.57 34.50
N THR A 76 13.37 -4.32 34.04
CA THR A 76 13.46 -5.78 34.22
C THR A 76 14.02 -6.11 35.62
N GLU A 77 15.06 -5.39 36.07
CA GLU A 77 15.60 -5.51 37.44
C GLU A 77 14.58 -5.13 38.53
N LYS A 78 13.75 -4.10 38.29
CA LYS A 78 12.68 -3.70 39.23
C LYS A 78 11.55 -4.73 39.32
N LYS A 79 11.31 -5.53 38.28
CA LYS A 79 10.30 -6.59 38.30
C LYS A 79 10.77 -7.83 39.06
N GLU A 80 12.06 -8.16 39.02
CA GLU A 80 12.62 -9.25 39.82
C GLU A 80 12.73 -8.90 41.31
N ALA A 81 12.97 -7.63 41.65
CA ALA A 81 12.94 -7.16 43.05
C ALA A 81 11.53 -7.13 43.65
N LEU A 82 10.49 -6.92 42.83
CA LEU A 82 9.08 -6.96 43.26
C LEU A 82 8.59 -8.40 43.49
N PHE A 83 9.13 -9.38 42.75
CA PHE A 83 8.76 -10.78 42.85
C PHE A 83 9.28 -11.48 44.13
N ARG A 84 10.33 -10.95 44.77
CA ARG A 84 10.83 -11.45 46.08
C ARG A 84 10.04 -10.97 47.30
N ARG A 85 8.98 -10.15 47.12
CA ARG A 85 8.14 -9.61 48.21
C ARG A 85 6.74 -10.21 48.30
N MET A 86 6.43 -11.28 47.57
CA MET A 86 5.15 -11.98 47.75
C MET A 86 5.13 -12.76 49.06
N PRO A 87 4.09 -12.61 49.90
CA PRO A 87 3.89 -13.47 51.07
C PRO A 87 3.74 -14.92 50.64
N SER A 88 4.08 -15.85 51.53
CA SER A 88 3.93 -17.27 51.23
C SER A 88 2.43 -17.62 51.10
N LEU A 89 2.10 -18.62 50.28
CA LEU A 89 0.74 -19.16 50.10
C LEU A 89 0.04 -19.59 51.43
N ARG A 90 0.78 -19.65 52.54
CA ARG A 90 0.26 -19.93 53.88
C ARG A 90 -0.36 -18.68 54.54
N ASP A 91 0.06 -17.47 54.13
CA ASP A 91 -0.43 -16.19 54.67
C ASP A 91 -1.72 -15.72 53.99
N LEU A 92 -1.94 -16.11 52.72
CA LEU A 92 -3.20 -15.84 51.98
C LEU A 92 -4.35 -16.79 52.38
N ALA A 93 -4.06 -17.88 53.08
CA ALA A 93 -5.07 -18.84 53.52
C ALA A 93 -5.78 -18.41 54.84
N SER A 94 -5.17 -17.52 55.63
CA SER A 94 -5.77 -17.04 56.89
C SER A 94 -6.73 -15.86 56.72
N GLU A 95 -6.62 -15.09 55.63
CA GLU A 95 -7.52 -13.96 55.33
C GLU A 95 -8.82 -14.35 54.61
N CYS A 96 -8.91 -15.58 54.08
CA CYS A 96 -10.09 -16.05 53.34
C CYS A 96 -11.18 -16.72 54.21
N SER A 97 -11.06 -16.75 55.55
CA SER A 97 -12.06 -17.41 56.41
C SER A 97 -13.16 -16.50 56.98
N SER A 98 -13.19 -15.21 56.63
CA SER A 98 -14.17 -14.26 57.20
C SER A 98 -14.93 -13.38 56.22
N ALA A 99 -14.84 -13.61 54.91
CA ALA A 99 -15.70 -12.91 53.96
C ALA A 99 -17.07 -13.61 53.86
N ASP A 100 -18.05 -13.08 54.58
CA ASP A 100 -19.44 -13.49 54.46
C ASP A 100 -19.92 -13.28 53.02
N VAL A 101 -20.57 -14.31 52.46
CA VAL A 101 -21.09 -14.39 51.08
C VAL A 101 -22.14 -13.29 50.77
N GLN A 102 -22.53 -12.51 51.78
CA GLN A 102 -23.48 -11.41 51.69
C GLN A 102 -22.91 -10.19 50.92
N ASP A 103 -21.60 -9.96 50.94
CA ASP A 103 -20.98 -8.74 50.35
C ASP A 103 -20.81 -8.80 48.83
N VAL A 104 -21.08 -9.95 48.21
CA VAL A 104 -20.98 -10.12 46.74
C VAL A 104 -22.27 -9.68 46.04
N ILE A 105 -23.39 -9.51 46.76
CA ILE A 105 -24.73 -9.39 46.15
C ILE A 105 -25.35 -7.99 46.31
N LEU A 106 -24.82 -7.11 47.15
CA LEU A 106 -25.29 -5.72 47.23
C LEU A 106 -24.11 -4.76 47.44
N PRO A 107 -23.68 -3.97 46.45
CA PRO A 107 -22.72 -2.90 46.71
C PRO A 107 -23.47 -1.75 47.40
N SER A 108 -23.75 -1.86 48.70
CA SER A 108 -24.05 -0.67 49.48
C SER A 108 -22.76 0.15 49.61
N ALA A 109 -22.73 1.29 48.92
CA ALA A 109 -21.73 2.35 48.99
C ALA A 109 -20.44 2.15 48.17
N ILE A 110 -20.50 2.37 46.85
CA ILE A 110 -19.35 2.83 46.06
C ILE A 110 -19.78 4.08 45.27
N GLY A 111 -18.99 5.16 45.41
CA GLY A 111 -19.38 6.55 45.17
C GLY A 111 -19.95 6.93 43.79
N ARG A 112 -20.78 7.99 43.82
CA ARG A 112 -21.41 8.64 42.66
C ARG A 112 -20.34 9.20 41.71
N GLY A 113 -20.07 8.50 40.62
CA GLY A 113 -19.31 8.97 39.46
C GLY A 113 -20.18 8.89 38.20
N LEU A 114 -20.03 9.86 37.30
CA LEU A 114 -20.92 10.19 36.17
C LEU A 114 -21.18 9.09 35.11
N CYS A 115 -20.66 7.87 35.27
CA CYS A 115 -20.72 6.79 34.26
C CYS A 115 -20.75 5.37 34.87
N ARG A 116 -21.39 5.16 36.02
CA ARG A 116 -21.57 3.82 36.62
C ARG A 116 -23.03 3.58 36.99
N ASP A 117 -23.86 3.38 35.97
CA ASP A 117 -25.18 2.76 36.17
C ASP A 117 -25.03 1.26 36.42
N GLU A 118 -25.86 0.73 37.30
CA GLU A 118 -25.92 -0.68 37.65
C GLU A 118 -26.30 -1.50 36.39
N PRO A 119 -25.50 -2.51 35.99
CA PRO A 119 -25.65 -3.21 34.69
C PRO A 119 -26.97 -3.97 34.52
N LEU A 120 -27.78 -4.04 35.58
CA LEU A 120 -29.07 -4.71 35.63
C LEU A 120 -30.27 -3.79 35.31
N THR A 121 -30.06 -2.47 35.25
CA THR A 121 -31.11 -1.50 34.87
C THR A 121 -31.23 -1.33 33.35
N ASP A 122 -32.42 -1.05 32.84
CA ASP A 122 -32.68 -0.96 31.38
C ASP A 122 -31.88 0.15 30.68
N SER A 123 -31.62 1.26 31.39
CA SER A 123 -30.71 2.33 30.93
C SER A 123 -29.25 1.89 30.92
N GLY A 124 -28.80 1.17 31.96
CA GLY A 124 -27.46 0.58 32.03
C GLY A 124 -27.21 -0.42 30.89
N LYS A 125 -28.23 -1.22 30.52
CA LYS A 125 -28.17 -2.14 29.37
C LYS A 125 -27.93 -1.40 28.05
N LYS A 126 -28.69 -0.33 27.78
CA LYS A 126 -28.52 0.48 26.56
C LYS A 126 -27.14 1.12 26.50
N LEU A 127 -26.65 1.63 27.62
CA LEU A 127 -25.31 2.24 27.71
C LEU A 127 -24.20 1.21 27.50
N GLN A 128 -24.33 0.00 28.05
CA GLN A 128 -23.35 -1.07 27.89
C GLN A 128 -23.35 -1.64 26.46
N LEU A 129 -24.52 -1.79 25.85
CA LEU A 129 -24.66 -2.15 24.43
C LEU A 129 -24.01 -1.10 23.54
N MET A 130 -24.25 0.20 23.78
CA MET A 130 -23.66 1.28 23.00
C MET A 130 -22.13 1.32 23.13
N LYS A 131 -21.58 1.06 24.33
CA LYS A 131 -20.13 0.95 24.56
C LYS A 131 -19.51 -0.22 23.79
N MET A 132 -20.15 -1.40 23.83
CA MET A 132 -19.70 -2.60 23.09
C MET A 132 -19.75 -2.37 21.58
N LEU A 133 -20.82 -1.75 21.07
CA LEU A 133 -20.98 -1.42 19.65
C LEU A 133 -19.95 -0.40 19.19
N CYS A 134 -19.68 0.64 19.99
CA CYS A 134 -18.68 1.66 19.66
C CYS A 134 -17.26 1.05 19.56
N LEU A 135 -16.93 0.11 20.46
CA LEU A 135 -15.64 -0.59 20.45
C LEU A 135 -15.44 -1.46 19.20
N THR A 136 -16.50 -2.06 18.66
CA THR A 136 -16.41 -2.95 17.49
C THR A 136 -16.58 -2.23 16.16
N VAL A 137 -17.39 -1.15 16.10
CA VAL A 137 -17.64 -0.38 14.88
C VAL A 137 -16.43 0.49 14.50
N LEU A 138 -15.68 1.00 15.47
CA LEU A 138 -14.55 1.90 15.19
C LEU A 138 -13.43 1.27 14.34
N PRO A 139 -12.95 0.03 14.62
CA PRO A 139 -12.02 -0.67 13.72
C PRO A 139 -12.61 -0.94 12.33
N VAL A 140 -13.89 -1.28 12.24
CA VAL A 140 -14.58 -1.55 10.97
C VAL A 140 -14.67 -0.30 10.11
N LEU A 141 -14.98 0.86 10.70
CA LEU A 141 -14.93 2.15 10.01
C LEU A 141 -13.51 2.50 9.53
N GLY A 142 -12.49 2.16 10.33
CA GLY A 142 -11.10 2.30 9.92
C GLY A 142 -10.78 1.50 8.65
N VAL A 143 -11.13 0.21 8.64
CA VAL A 143 -10.94 -0.67 7.47
C VAL A 143 -11.76 -0.20 6.27
N TRP A 144 -12.99 0.25 6.48
CA TRP A 144 -13.82 0.82 5.42
C TRP A 144 -13.18 2.07 4.81
N SER A 145 -12.74 3.02 5.63
CA SER A 145 -12.10 4.25 5.16
C SER A 145 -10.81 3.96 4.38
N TYR A 146 -10.00 3.02 4.85
CA TYR A 146 -8.79 2.58 4.16
C TYR A 146 -9.12 1.89 2.83
N SER A 147 -10.17 1.06 2.79
CA SER A 147 -10.61 0.39 1.56
C SER A 147 -11.10 1.38 0.52
N VAL A 148 -11.85 2.40 0.93
CA VAL A 148 -12.30 3.49 0.06
C VAL A 148 -11.11 4.31 -0.45
N TYR A 149 -10.16 4.63 0.42
CA TYR A 149 -8.92 5.30 0.02
C TYR A 149 -8.15 4.51 -1.04
N MET A 150 -7.89 3.22 -0.79
CA MET A 150 -7.18 2.35 -1.74
C MET A 150 -7.91 2.22 -3.08
N LEU A 151 -9.25 2.12 -3.05
CA LEU A 151 -10.05 2.08 -4.27
C LEU A 151 -9.94 3.38 -5.06
N SER A 152 -10.06 4.53 -4.38
CA SER A 152 -9.93 5.85 -5.00
C SER A 152 -8.55 6.04 -5.62
N ASP A 153 -7.49 5.69 -4.90
CA ASP A 153 -6.10 5.77 -5.37
C ASP A 153 -5.89 4.91 -6.62
N THR A 154 -6.39 3.66 -6.60
CA THR A 154 -6.31 2.74 -7.75
C THR A 154 -7.06 3.28 -8.97
N ILE A 155 -8.22 3.94 -8.77
CA ILE A 155 -8.99 4.58 -9.85
C ILE A 155 -8.21 5.75 -10.45
N THR A 156 -7.61 6.61 -9.62
CA THR A 156 -6.79 7.74 -10.08
C THR A 156 -5.62 7.26 -10.93
N ILE A 157 -4.85 6.29 -10.41
CA ILE A 157 -3.72 5.68 -11.13
C ILE A 157 -4.17 5.08 -12.46
N ARG A 158 -5.33 4.39 -12.49
CA ARG A 158 -5.88 3.85 -13.74
C ARG A 158 -6.19 4.96 -14.75
N SER A 159 -6.83 6.04 -14.29
CA SER A 159 -7.20 7.17 -15.14
C SER A 159 -5.97 7.84 -15.74
N GLU A 160 -4.92 8.05 -14.95
CA GLU A 160 -3.65 8.64 -15.40
C GLU A 160 -2.95 7.76 -16.46
N ASN A 161 -2.91 6.45 -16.25
CA ASN A 161 -2.34 5.52 -17.23
C ASN A 161 -3.17 5.42 -18.53
N GLU A 162 -4.49 5.57 -18.48
CA GLU A 162 -5.31 5.64 -19.71
C GLU A 162 -5.12 6.95 -20.48
N MET A 163 -5.00 8.09 -19.78
CA MET A 163 -4.71 9.38 -20.43
C MET A 163 -3.36 9.33 -21.16
N THR A 164 -2.37 8.74 -20.50
CA THR A 164 -1.06 8.45 -21.08
C THR A 164 -1.16 7.66 -22.38
N ARG A 165 -1.94 6.57 -22.36
CA ARG A 165 -2.04 5.66 -23.49
C ARG A 165 -2.53 6.40 -24.72
N LYS A 166 -3.58 7.20 -24.52
CA LYS A 166 -4.16 8.06 -25.56
C LYS A 166 -3.19 9.14 -26.03
N ALA A 167 -2.43 9.76 -25.13
CA ALA A 167 -1.40 10.75 -25.49
C ALA A 167 -0.28 10.14 -26.34
N LEU A 168 0.13 8.91 -26.06
CA LEU A 168 1.13 8.20 -26.84
C LEU A 168 0.60 7.75 -28.21
N GLU A 169 -0.61 7.19 -28.26
CA GLU A 169 -1.28 6.86 -29.53
C GLU A 169 -1.38 8.11 -30.44
N PHE A 170 -1.76 9.24 -29.86
CA PHE A 170 -1.78 10.53 -30.54
C PHE A 170 -0.39 10.94 -31.03
N SER A 171 0.64 10.79 -30.20
CA SER A 171 2.04 11.07 -30.56
C SER A 171 2.56 10.21 -31.73
N VAL A 172 2.16 8.94 -31.78
CA VAL A 172 2.49 8.03 -32.89
C VAL A 172 1.87 8.49 -34.21
N GLU A 173 0.61 8.93 -34.19
CA GLU A 173 -0.04 9.50 -35.37
C GLU A 173 0.58 10.85 -35.79
N LEU A 174 0.98 11.71 -34.82
CA LEU A 174 1.74 12.91 -35.12
C LEU A 174 3.10 12.59 -35.76
N GLY A 175 3.78 11.53 -35.33
CA GLY A 175 5.04 11.08 -35.93
C GLY A 175 4.89 10.68 -37.41
N LYS A 176 3.75 10.10 -37.80
CA LYS A 176 3.40 9.81 -39.20
C LYS A 176 3.13 11.09 -39.99
N LEU A 177 2.42 12.06 -39.39
CA LEU A 177 2.19 13.37 -40.02
C LEU A 177 3.52 14.11 -40.27
N VAL A 178 4.43 14.13 -39.28
CA VAL A 178 5.77 14.71 -39.43
C VAL A 178 6.51 14.08 -40.59
N HIS A 179 6.46 12.75 -40.73
CA HIS A 179 7.10 12.04 -41.84
C HIS A 179 6.59 12.51 -43.22
N HIS A 180 5.28 12.63 -43.40
CA HIS A 180 4.70 13.10 -44.67
C HIS A 180 5.04 14.58 -44.94
N LEU A 181 4.99 15.44 -43.92
CA LEU A 181 5.40 16.85 -44.06
C LEU A 181 6.88 17.00 -44.43
N GLN A 182 7.76 16.16 -43.88
CA GLN A 182 9.18 16.11 -44.26
C GLN A 182 9.37 15.71 -45.71
N LYS A 183 8.64 14.67 -46.16
CA LYS A 183 8.72 14.21 -47.54
C LYS A 183 8.18 15.26 -48.52
N GLU A 184 7.07 15.91 -48.17
CA GLU A 184 6.49 17.02 -48.93
C GLU A 184 7.46 18.21 -49.04
N ARG A 185 8.13 18.59 -47.94
CA ARG A 185 9.20 19.60 -47.93
C ARG A 185 10.31 19.24 -48.91
N ASP A 186 10.86 18.05 -48.78
CA ASP A 186 12.09 17.68 -49.48
C ASP A 186 11.83 17.47 -50.98
N MET A 187 10.65 16.97 -51.35
CA MET A 187 10.21 16.91 -52.74
C MET A 187 9.96 18.31 -53.32
N SER A 188 9.44 19.25 -52.53
CA SER A 188 9.24 20.64 -52.96
C SER A 188 10.57 21.37 -53.16
N VAL A 189 11.54 21.12 -52.29
CA VAL A 189 12.93 21.61 -52.43
C VAL A 189 13.59 21.03 -53.68
N LEU A 190 13.48 19.72 -53.91
CA LEU A 190 14.00 19.07 -55.12
C LEU A 190 13.37 19.64 -56.40
N TYR A 191 12.06 19.93 -56.36
CA TYR A 191 11.36 20.59 -57.46
C TYR A 191 11.96 21.96 -57.79
N LEU A 192 12.21 22.77 -56.75
CA LEU A 192 12.77 24.12 -56.88
C LEU A 192 14.24 24.12 -57.34
N SER A 193 15.05 23.18 -56.86
CA SER A 193 16.48 23.11 -57.16
C SER A 193 16.80 22.51 -58.53
N ALA A 194 16.07 21.48 -58.97
CA ALA A 194 16.51 20.67 -60.12
C ALA A 194 15.48 20.44 -61.23
N LEU A 195 14.17 20.52 -60.96
CA LEU A 195 13.11 20.03 -61.86
C LEU A 195 12.21 21.15 -62.39
N LYS A 196 12.79 22.26 -62.90
CA LYS A 196 12.03 23.29 -63.63
C LYS A 196 11.02 22.67 -64.63
N PRO A 197 10.01 23.42 -65.08
CA PRO A 197 8.57 23.25 -64.81
C PRO A 197 7.89 22.00 -65.44
N GLU A 198 8.58 20.89 -65.70
CA GLU A 198 8.06 19.87 -66.61
C GLU A 198 7.02 18.92 -66.02
N THR A 199 6.88 18.76 -64.69
CA THR A 199 5.57 18.40 -64.07
C THR A 199 5.62 18.35 -62.55
N LYS A 200 4.61 18.97 -61.91
CA LYS A 200 4.34 18.89 -60.47
C LYS A 200 3.78 17.53 -60.02
N THR A 201 3.59 16.59 -60.94
CA THR A 201 2.82 15.36 -60.75
C THR A 201 3.33 14.47 -59.63
N PHE A 202 4.65 14.39 -59.45
CA PHE A 202 5.26 13.60 -58.38
C PHE A 202 4.92 14.12 -56.98
N LEU A 203 4.66 15.43 -56.83
CA LEU A 203 4.26 16.05 -55.56
C LEU A 203 2.80 15.76 -55.18
N LEU A 204 1.91 15.54 -56.17
CA LEU A 204 0.48 15.34 -55.90
C LEU A 204 0.22 14.11 -55.02
N THR A 205 0.98 13.03 -55.24
CA THR A 205 0.85 11.82 -54.42
C THR A 205 1.13 12.12 -52.96
N GLU A 206 2.22 12.84 -52.66
CA GLU A 206 2.57 13.15 -51.28
C GLU A 206 1.60 14.16 -50.66
N TYR A 207 1.12 15.16 -51.41
CA TYR A 207 0.08 16.08 -50.93
C TYR A 207 -1.17 15.36 -50.42
N ILE A 208 -1.62 14.32 -51.14
CA ILE A 208 -2.77 13.51 -50.76
C ILE A 208 -2.48 12.71 -49.48
N GLU A 209 -1.28 12.14 -49.34
CA GLU A 209 -0.88 11.41 -48.14
C GLU A 209 -0.76 12.33 -46.92
N THR A 210 -0.18 13.52 -47.06
CA THR A 210 -0.13 14.54 -46.00
C THR A 210 -1.54 14.93 -45.55
N ASP A 211 -2.45 15.21 -46.49
CA ASP A 211 -3.82 15.59 -46.15
C ASP A 211 -4.58 14.42 -45.50
N ARG A 212 -4.30 13.18 -45.92
CA ARG A 212 -4.84 11.99 -45.27
C ARG A 212 -4.31 11.83 -43.84
N ALA A 213 -3.02 12.07 -43.61
CA ALA A 213 -2.42 12.02 -42.28
C ALA A 213 -3.05 13.06 -41.34
N ILE A 214 -3.29 14.29 -41.81
CA ILE A 214 -4.00 15.33 -41.04
C ILE A 214 -5.42 14.87 -40.68
N ASN A 215 -6.13 14.27 -41.62
CA ASN A 215 -7.51 13.84 -41.41
C ASN A 215 -7.62 12.64 -40.46
N ARG A 216 -6.62 11.74 -40.42
CA ARG A 216 -6.56 10.57 -39.53
C ARG A 216 -6.48 10.93 -38.03
N LEU A 217 -5.93 12.10 -37.68
CA LEU A 217 -5.84 12.54 -36.29
C LEU A 217 -7.24 12.68 -35.68
N GLN A 218 -7.62 11.84 -34.72
CA GLN A 218 -8.99 11.89 -34.15
C GLN A 218 -9.25 13.19 -33.39
N VAL A 219 -8.26 13.65 -32.63
CA VAL A 219 -8.31 14.91 -31.88
C VAL A 219 -7.36 15.90 -32.55
N TRP A 220 -7.85 17.11 -32.80
CA TRP A 220 -7.01 18.21 -33.28
C TRP A 220 -6.56 19.07 -32.08
N PRO A 221 -5.25 19.22 -31.84
CA PRO A 221 -4.73 19.88 -30.64
C PRO A 221 -4.99 21.40 -30.63
N GLY A 222 -5.25 22.02 -31.79
CA GLY A 222 -5.55 23.45 -31.88
C GLY A 222 -4.48 24.33 -31.23
N ASN A 223 -4.84 24.96 -30.11
CA ASN A 223 -3.97 25.84 -29.31
C ASN A 223 -3.30 25.13 -28.12
N LEU A 224 -2.99 23.83 -28.22
CA LEU A 224 -2.34 23.07 -27.15
C LEU A 224 -1.04 23.73 -26.66
N ASP A 225 -0.32 24.43 -27.54
CA ASP A 225 0.93 25.13 -27.22
C ASP A 225 0.71 26.51 -26.55
N LYS A 226 -0.54 26.85 -26.19
CA LYS A 226 -0.99 28.12 -25.57
C LYS A 226 -0.60 29.38 -26.36
N LEU A 227 -0.23 29.21 -27.62
CA LEU A 227 0.05 30.31 -28.55
C LEU A 227 -1.13 30.43 -29.50
N ASP A 228 -1.63 31.65 -29.67
CA ASP A 228 -2.72 31.89 -30.61
C ASP A 228 -2.19 31.83 -32.04
N ARG A 229 -2.33 30.66 -32.66
CA ARG A 229 -1.93 30.43 -34.05
C ARG A 229 -3.15 30.08 -34.88
N LEU A 230 -3.86 31.11 -35.36
CA LEU A 230 -5.02 30.99 -36.27
C LEU A 230 -4.86 29.92 -37.38
N ARG A 231 -3.64 29.76 -37.93
CA ARG A 231 -3.33 28.77 -38.99
C ARG A 231 -3.41 27.30 -38.54
N PHE A 232 -3.24 27.04 -37.25
CA PHE A 232 -3.22 25.70 -36.67
C PHE A 232 -4.43 25.44 -35.75
N GLU A 233 -5.38 26.39 -35.65
CA GLU A 233 -6.56 26.27 -34.80
C GLU A 233 -7.46 25.08 -35.20
N THR A 234 -7.61 24.85 -36.51
CA THR A 234 -8.43 23.76 -37.05
C THR A 234 -7.68 22.98 -38.14
N LYS A 235 -8.08 21.72 -38.34
CA LYS A 235 -7.61 20.90 -39.48
C LYS A 235 -7.76 21.63 -40.80
N THR A 236 -8.91 22.29 -41.00
CA THR A 236 -9.23 23.00 -42.24
C THR A 236 -8.28 24.18 -42.47
N ASN A 237 -7.97 24.95 -41.43
CA ASN A 237 -7.03 26.07 -41.54
C ASN A 237 -5.62 25.58 -41.91
N MET A 238 -5.18 24.46 -41.33
CA MET A 238 -3.90 23.85 -41.64
C MET A 238 -3.83 23.35 -43.09
N ILE A 239 -4.86 22.63 -43.55
CA ILE A 239 -4.94 22.16 -44.94
C ILE A 239 -4.99 23.34 -45.91
N GLN A 240 -5.75 24.40 -45.60
CA GLN A 240 -5.78 25.62 -46.42
C GLN A 240 -4.42 26.32 -46.44
N TYR A 241 -3.70 26.35 -45.32
CA TYR A 241 -2.38 26.95 -45.23
C TYR A 241 -1.37 26.21 -46.12
N LEU A 242 -1.37 24.87 -46.07
CA LEU A 242 -0.60 24.03 -47.00
C LEU A 242 -1.05 24.26 -48.45
N ALA A 243 -2.35 24.24 -48.73
CA ALA A 243 -2.89 24.41 -50.08
C ALA A 243 -2.48 25.73 -50.73
N ARG A 244 -2.48 26.84 -49.98
CA ARG A 244 -1.99 28.15 -50.47
C ARG A 244 -0.51 28.07 -50.84
N ARG A 245 0.32 27.44 -50.01
CA ARG A 245 1.74 27.28 -50.31
C ARG A 245 1.97 26.37 -51.53
N ARG A 246 1.27 25.24 -51.59
CA ARG A 246 1.27 24.33 -52.74
C ARG A 246 0.90 25.08 -54.02
N GLN A 247 -0.13 25.93 -54.02
CA GLN A 247 -0.50 26.72 -55.21
C GLN A 247 0.58 27.75 -55.61
N ALA A 248 1.20 28.39 -54.63
CA ALA A 248 2.26 29.39 -54.84
C ALA A 248 3.62 28.79 -55.26
N LEU A 249 3.78 27.46 -55.21
CA LEU A 249 4.98 26.77 -55.64
C LEU A 249 5.09 26.79 -57.18
N THR A 250 5.60 27.91 -57.71
CA THR A 250 5.97 28.13 -59.10
C THR A 250 7.46 28.47 -59.19
N PRO A 251 8.24 27.80 -60.07
CA PRO A 251 9.64 28.13 -60.26
C PRO A 251 9.76 29.46 -61.03
N SER A 252 9.73 30.57 -60.31
CA SER A 252 10.00 31.93 -60.80
C SER A 252 11.29 32.45 -60.16
N ASP A 253 12.00 33.37 -60.82
CA ASP A 253 13.33 33.91 -60.46
C ASP A 253 13.44 34.68 -59.12
N GLY A 254 12.48 34.52 -58.19
CA GLY A 254 12.49 35.14 -56.86
C GLY A 254 12.11 34.21 -55.70
N PHE A 255 12.01 32.90 -55.93
CA PHE A 255 11.63 31.96 -54.87
C PHE A 255 12.87 31.43 -54.11
N ASN A 256 12.94 31.71 -52.82
CA ASN A 256 14.06 31.30 -51.97
C ASN A 256 13.83 29.86 -51.44
N ILE A 257 14.75 28.95 -51.73
CA ILE A 257 14.72 27.56 -51.24
C ILE A 257 14.69 27.52 -49.71
N GLN A 258 15.39 28.45 -49.06
CA GLN A 258 15.39 28.57 -47.60
C GLN A 258 13.98 28.83 -47.04
N ASP A 259 13.15 29.63 -47.73
CA ASP A 259 11.79 29.92 -47.29
C ASP A 259 10.90 28.68 -47.37
N GLU A 260 11.13 27.81 -48.35
CA GLU A 260 10.43 26.53 -48.47
C GLU A 260 10.82 25.56 -47.35
N ILE A 261 12.12 25.43 -47.07
CA ILE A 261 12.61 24.63 -45.95
C ILE A 261 12.03 25.15 -44.64
N ASN A 262 12.09 26.47 -44.40
CA ASN A 262 11.59 27.10 -43.19
C ASN A 262 10.07 26.92 -43.04
N PHE A 263 9.30 27.07 -44.11
CA PHE A 263 7.84 26.93 -44.09
C PHE A 263 7.40 25.59 -43.48
N TYR A 264 7.91 24.47 -44.01
CA TYR A 264 7.57 23.15 -43.47
C TYR A 264 8.24 22.88 -42.14
N THR A 265 9.49 23.31 -41.95
CA THR A 265 10.21 23.12 -40.68
C THR A 265 9.49 23.80 -39.53
N ASP A 266 8.87 24.97 -39.74
CA ASP A 266 8.10 25.67 -38.71
C ASP A 266 6.79 24.95 -38.38
N ILE A 267 6.12 24.37 -39.38
CA ILE A 267 4.97 23.50 -39.17
C ILE A 267 5.38 22.27 -38.34
N ILE A 268 6.46 21.58 -38.76
CA ILE A 268 6.94 20.37 -38.10
C ILE A 268 7.35 20.65 -36.65
N LYS A 269 8.02 21.78 -36.37
CA LYS A 269 8.33 22.22 -34.99
C LYS A 269 7.07 22.36 -34.13
N VAL A 270 5.98 22.90 -34.68
CA VAL A 270 4.70 22.99 -33.96
C VAL A 270 4.12 21.61 -33.68
N VAL A 271 4.14 20.71 -34.68
CA VAL A 271 3.65 19.33 -34.51
C VAL A 271 4.49 18.56 -33.47
N ILE A 272 5.81 18.69 -33.52
CA ILE A 272 6.72 18.11 -32.51
C ILE A 272 6.44 18.71 -31.13
N LYS A 273 6.17 20.02 -31.04
CA LYS A 273 5.80 20.65 -29.77
C LYS A 273 4.49 20.07 -29.21
N TRP A 274 3.46 19.87 -30.02
CA TRP A 274 2.23 19.23 -29.59
C TRP A 274 2.47 17.83 -29.01
N MET A 275 3.38 17.08 -29.61
CA MET A 275 3.80 15.78 -29.11
C MET A 275 4.49 15.89 -27.74
N TYR A 276 5.38 16.86 -27.55
CA TYR A 276 6.02 17.13 -26.26
C TYR A 276 5.01 17.53 -25.17
N ASP A 277 4.11 18.46 -25.48
CA ASP A 277 3.13 18.98 -24.54
C ASP A 277 2.10 17.88 -24.17
N SER A 278 1.66 17.07 -25.14
CA SER A 278 0.78 15.93 -24.89
C SER A 278 1.39 14.87 -23.97
N ILE A 279 2.72 14.77 -23.94
CA ILE A 279 3.47 13.83 -23.11
C ILE A 279 3.80 14.42 -21.72
N ASN A 280 4.10 15.72 -21.63
CA ASN A 280 4.51 16.32 -20.36
C ASN A 280 3.35 16.54 -19.37
N GLU A 281 2.09 16.54 -19.82
CA GLU A 281 0.91 16.70 -18.94
C GLU A 281 0.57 15.45 -18.11
N THR A 282 1.31 14.35 -18.29
CA THR A 282 1.05 13.05 -17.66
C THR A 282 2.22 12.63 -16.76
N GLU A 283 1.94 12.30 -15.49
CA GLU A 283 2.97 11.95 -14.49
C GLU A 283 3.59 10.57 -14.79
N PHE A 284 4.74 10.56 -15.46
CA PHE A 284 5.42 9.32 -15.88
C PHE A 284 6.49 8.83 -14.93
N ALA A 285 6.18 7.91 -14.02
CA ALA A 285 7.23 7.16 -13.32
C ALA A 285 7.72 5.95 -14.15
N VAL A 286 6.79 5.14 -14.70
CA VAL A 286 7.12 3.81 -15.24
C VAL A 286 7.68 3.85 -16.66
N VAL A 287 7.14 4.71 -17.53
CA VAL A 287 7.50 4.78 -18.96
C VAL A 287 8.35 5.99 -19.35
N TRP A 288 8.80 6.79 -18.39
CA TRP A 288 9.53 8.03 -18.65
C TRP A 288 10.77 7.85 -19.54
N LYS A 289 11.60 6.85 -19.24
CA LYS A 289 12.84 6.61 -19.99
C LYS A 289 12.59 6.34 -21.49
N PRO A 290 11.81 5.30 -21.88
CA PRO A 290 11.57 5.04 -23.29
C PRO A 290 10.79 6.18 -23.97
N LEU A 291 9.98 6.94 -23.22
CA LEU A 291 9.27 8.10 -23.75
C LEU A 291 10.20 9.27 -24.08
N VAL A 292 11.20 9.55 -23.24
CA VAL A 292 12.27 10.51 -23.56
C VAL A 292 13.06 10.05 -24.78
N ALA A 293 13.37 8.75 -24.88
CA ALA A 293 14.03 8.21 -26.06
C ALA A 293 13.19 8.43 -27.34
N TYR A 294 11.88 8.19 -27.27
CA TYR A 294 10.94 8.42 -28.37
C TYR A 294 10.91 9.89 -28.83
N GLN A 295 10.83 10.82 -27.88
CA GLN A 295 10.86 12.26 -28.16
C GLN A 295 12.20 12.70 -28.79
N LYS A 296 13.33 12.21 -28.27
CA LYS A 296 14.65 12.53 -28.80
C LYS A 296 14.86 11.94 -30.18
N LEU A 297 14.37 10.73 -30.44
CA LEU A 297 14.41 10.12 -31.77
C LEU A 297 13.58 10.92 -32.78
N THR A 298 12.41 11.43 -32.39
CA THR A 298 11.60 12.30 -33.25
C THR A 298 12.32 13.59 -33.62
N SER A 299 13.00 14.22 -32.65
CA SER A 299 13.81 15.42 -32.91
C SER A 299 15.02 15.11 -33.80
N ALA A 300 15.67 13.97 -33.57
CA ALA A 300 16.79 13.50 -34.40
C ALA A 300 16.35 13.29 -35.86
N LYS A 301 15.19 12.64 -36.07
CA LYS A 301 14.60 12.42 -37.39
C LYS A 301 14.32 13.73 -38.13
N GLU A 302 13.86 14.77 -37.42
CA GLU A 302 13.65 16.08 -38.04
C GLU A 302 14.94 16.72 -38.52
N ASP A 303 16.01 16.67 -37.73
CA ASP A 303 17.29 17.22 -38.17
C ASP A 303 17.87 16.45 -39.36
N VAL A 304 17.70 15.13 -39.42
CA VAL A 304 18.05 14.29 -40.59
C VAL A 304 17.20 14.64 -41.81
N GLY A 305 15.92 14.96 -41.62
CA GLY A 305 15.07 15.43 -42.70
C GLY A 305 15.57 16.74 -43.31
N VAL A 306 15.99 17.70 -42.47
CA VAL A 306 16.56 18.96 -42.96
C VAL A 306 17.93 18.73 -43.60
N GLU A 307 18.76 17.84 -43.03
CA GLU A 307 20.02 17.40 -43.61
C GLU A 307 19.82 16.83 -45.03
N ARG A 308 18.82 15.97 -45.23
CA ARG A 308 18.46 15.42 -46.54
C ARG A 308 18.14 16.52 -47.53
N ALA A 309 17.23 17.45 -47.18
CA ALA A 309 16.85 18.57 -48.03
C ALA A 309 18.07 19.41 -48.47
N LEU A 310 18.94 19.75 -47.52
CA LEU A 310 20.13 20.56 -47.77
C LEU A 310 21.17 19.85 -48.63
N GLY A 311 21.41 18.57 -48.39
CA GLY A 311 22.30 17.78 -49.24
C GLY A 311 21.76 17.61 -50.66
N THR A 312 20.43 17.50 -50.84
CA THR A 312 19.81 17.50 -52.17
C THR A 312 20.04 18.82 -52.91
N VAL A 313 19.87 19.96 -52.22
CA VAL A 313 20.17 21.29 -52.80
C VAL A 313 21.64 21.38 -53.18
N PHE A 314 22.54 20.95 -52.30
CA PHE A 314 23.97 20.98 -52.52
C PHE A 314 24.36 20.24 -53.81
N TYR A 315 23.93 18.99 -53.99
CA TYR A 315 24.28 18.21 -55.19
C TYR A 315 23.54 18.70 -56.45
N ALA A 316 22.31 19.20 -56.33
CA ALA A 316 21.57 19.76 -57.45
C ALA A 316 22.21 21.04 -58.00
N ASN A 317 22.67 21.91 -57.11
CA ASN A 317 23.27 23.21 -57.47
C ASN A 317 24.79 23.15 -57.66
N GLY A 318 25.43 22.04 -57.25
CA GLY A 318 26.88 21.87 -57.31
C GLY A 318 27.65 22.56 -56.18
N GLY A 319 26.98 22.87 -55.07
CA GLY A 319 27.52 23.56 -53.90
C GLY A 319 26.42 24.26 -53.10
N PHE A 320 26.78 24.82 -51.95
CA PHE A 320 25.90 25.73 -51.21
C PHE A 320 25.97 27.15 -51.78
N GLU A 321 24.82 27.81 -51.90
CA GLU A 321 24.73 29.19 -52.43
C GLU A 321 25.35 30.23 -51.48
N SER A 322 25.36 29.95 -50.17
CA SER A 322 25.96 30.80 -49.16
C SER A 322 26.50 29.98 -47.99
N HIS A 323 27.45 30.57 -47.26
CA HIS A 323 28.02 29.98 -46.05
C HIS A 323 26.95 29.63 -44.98
N SER A 324 25.83 30.36 -44.96
CA SER A 324 24.74 30.10 -44.04
C SER A 324 24.10 28.72 -44.25
N PHE A 325 23.98 28.25 -45.50
CA PHE A 325 23.48 26.90 -45.78
C PHE A 325 24.45 25.82 -45.28
N PHE A 326 25.76 26.06 -45.38
CA PHE A 326 26.79 25.17 -44.86
C PHE A 326 26.74 25.09 -43.32
N GLU A 327 26.64 26.22 -42.62
CA GLU A 327 26.50 26.26 -41.16
C GLU A 327 25.21 25.56 -40.72
N MET A 328 24.10 25.79 -41.41
CA MET A 328 22.82 25.15 -41.13
C MET A 328 22.94 23.63 -41.31
N TYR A 329 23.53 23.16 -42.41
CA TYR A 329 23.76 21.73 -42.65
C TYR A 329 24.56 21.09 -41.52
N ASN A 330 25.71 21.66 -41.14
CA ASN A 330 26.55 21.12 -40.08
C ASN A 330 25.84 21.12 -38.72
N THR A 331 25.10 22.18 -38.42
CA THR A 331 24.29 22.24 -37.18
C THR A 331 23.29 21.09 -37.12
N LYS A 332 22.63 20.76 -38.24
CA LYS A 332 21.68 19.64 -38.32
C LYS A 332 22.35 18.29 -38.12
N VAL A 333 23.49 18.05 -38.77
CA VAL A 333 24.27 16.82 -38.56
C VAL A 333 24.70 16.65 -37.09
N HIS A 334 25.17 17.73 -36.44
CA HIS A 334 25.58 17.70 -35.05
C HIS A 334 24.41 17.48 -34.08
N ASN A 335 23.29 18.17 -34.29
CA ASN A 335 22.10 18.00 -33.46
C ASN A 335 21.54 16.59 -33.56
N PHE A 336 21.47 16.02 -34.77
CA PHE A 336 21.10 14.62 -34.97
C PHE A 336 21.95 13.69 -34.11
N ARG A 337 23.29 13.79 -34.19
CA ARG A 337 24.21 12.95 -33.42
C ARG A 337 23.97 13.08 -31.91
N ALA A 338 23.72 14.29 -31.42
CA ALA A 338 23.45 14.54 -30.01
C ALA A 338 22.10 13.95 -29.57
N TYR A 339 21.03 14.17 -30.33
CA TYR A 339 19.70 13.65 -30.02
C TYR A 339 19.65 12.13 -30.13
N TYR A 340 20.24 11.55 -31.17
CA TYR A 340 20.32 10.11 -31.35
C TYR A 340 21.10 9.43 -30.21
N LYS A 341 22.27 9.98 -29.84
CA LYS A 341 23.04 9.51 -28.67
C LYS A 341 22.24 9.59 -27.39
N THR A 342 21.46 10.66 -27.21
CA THR A 342 20.59 10.81 -26.04
C THR A 342 19.49 9.75 -26.04
N ALA A 343 18.82 9.52 -27.17
CA ALA A 343 17.79 8.49 -27.29
C ALA A 343 18.33 7.09 -26.90
N LYS A 344 19.54 6.75 -27.39
CA LYS A 344 20.25 5.52 -27.04
C LYS A 344 20.53 5.36 -25.55
N LEU A 345 20.84 6.45 -24.83
CA LEU A 345 21.09 6.39 -23.38
C LEU A 345 19.82 6.11 -22.57
N TYR A 346 18.66 6.51 -23.10
CA TYR A 346 17.37 6.31 -22.42
C TYR A 346 16.68 4.99 -22.79
N SER A 347 16.99 4.41 -23.95
CA SER A 347 16.51 3.08 -24.35
C SER A 347 17.56 2.34 -25.17
N GLU A 348 18.03 1.20 -24.64
CA GLU A 348 18.98 0.30 -25.32
C GLU A 348 18.38 -0.30 -26.60
N ARG A 349 17.04 -0.33 -26.71
CA ARG A 349 16.30 -0.80 -27.88
C ARG A 349 16.65 -0.02 -29.15
N VAL A 350 16.92 1.28 -29.01
CA VAL A 350 17.31 2.15 -30.14
C VAL A 350 18.57 1.63 -30.82
N ASP A 351 19.54 1.13 -30.05
CA ASP A 351 20.80 0.60 -30.58
C ASP A 351 20.62 -0.77 -31.24
N MET A 352 19.80 -1.63 -30.64
CA MET A 352 19.50 -2.97 -31.19
C MET A 352 18.77 -2.88 -32.54
N ILE A 353 17.77 -1.99 -32.66
CA ILE A 353 16.98 -1.86 -33.89
C ILE A 353 17.77 -1.11 -34.96
N TYR A 354 18.62 -0.15 -34.60
CA TYR A 354 19.54 0.46 -35.56
C TYR A 354 20.52 -0.57 -36.14
N ALA A 355 21.08 -1.43 -35.30
CA ALA A 355 21.97 -2.50 -35.75
C ALA A 355 21.26 -3.48 -36.69
N SER A 356 20.02 -3.90 -36.38
CA SER A 356 19.28 -4.84 -37.22
C SER A 356 18.76 -4.23 -38.53
N THR A 357 18.24 -3.00 -38.49
CA THR A 357 17.64 -2.32 -39.66
C THR A 357 18.69 -1.86 -40.65
N VAL A 358 19.82 -1.33 -40.15
CA VAL A 358 20.95 -0.95 -41.02
C VAL A 358 21.67 -2.19 -41.56
N GLN A 359 21.68 -3.32 -40.84
CA GLN A 359 22.19 -4.59 -41.37
C GLN A 359 21.29 -5.18 -42.47
N GLU A 360 19.95 -5.14 -42.31
CA GLU A 360 19.00 -5.66 -43.32
C GLU A 360 19.01 -4.85 -44.62
N VAL A 361 19.13 -3.52 -44.53
CA VAL A 361 19.21 -2.66 -45.72
C VAL A 361 20.62 -2.63 -46.32
N GLY A 362 21.62 -3.10 -45.56
CA GLY A 362 22.99 -3.34 -46.01
C GLY A 362 24.00 -2.52 -45.22
N ASN A 363 25.07 -3.19 -44.77
CA ASN A 363 26.20 -2.61 -44.02
C ASN A 363 26.79 -1.32 -44.64
N ASN A 364 26.57 -1.11 -45.94
CA ASN A 364 27.11 0.01 -46.70
C ASN A 364 26.29 1.31 -46.55
N LEU A 365 25.05 1.31 -46.05
CA LEU A 365 24.22 2.53 -46.04
C LEU A 365 24.83 3.65 -45.18
N THR A 366 25.28 3.32 -43.96
CA THR A 366 25.90 4.32 -43.07
C THR A 366 27.21 4.82 -43.67
N GLU A 367 28.01 3.93 -44.27
CA GLU A 367 29.25 4.30 -44.95
C GLU A 367 29.01 5.22 -46.15
N ILE A 368 28.00 4.92 -46.97
CA ILE A 368 27.59 5.75 -48.11
C ILE A 368 27.17 7.14 -47.63
N ILE A 369 26.32 7.23 -46.61
CA ILE A 369 25.87 8.52 -46.06
C ILE A 369 27.05 9.30 -45.48
N ASP A 370 27.97 8.64 -44.77
CA ASP A 370 29.15 9.30 -44.22
C ASP A 370 30.13 9.76 -45.31
N GLN A 371 30.23 9.04 -46.45
CA GLN A 371 30.95 9.51 -47.64
C GLN A 371 30.30 10.77 -48.23
N PHE A 372 28.98 10.78 -48.42
CA PHE A 372 28.26 11.97 -48.87
C PHE A 372 28.43 13.16 -47.91
N ARG A 373 28.36 12.91 -46.60
CA ARG A 373 28.62 13.94 -45.58
C ARG A 373 30.03 14.48 -45.69
N PHE A 374 31.02 13.60 -45.86
CA PHE A 374 32.41 13.99 -46.04
C PHE A 374 32.58 14.90 -47.25
N ASP A 375 31.99 14.52 -48.40
CA ASP A 375 32.01 15.30 -49.63
C ASP A 375 31.40 16.70 -49.45
N ILE A 376 30.24 16.80 -48.79
CA ILE A 376 29.58 18.09 -48.50
C ILE A 376 30.44 18.94 -47.56
N GLN A 377 30.99 18.33 -46.50
CA GLN A 377 31.74 19.04 -45.46
C GLN A 377 33.12 19.52 -45.89
N HIS A 378 33.76 18.84 -46.85
CA HIS A 378 35.09 19.16 -47.36
C HIS A 378 35.07 19.86 -48.72
N HIS A 379 33.89 20.22 -49.21
CA HIS A 379 33.76 21.00 -50.43
C HIS A 379 34.40 22.39 -50.26
N VAL A 380 35.32 22.75 -51.16
CA VAL A 380 35.98 24.05 -51.16
C VAL A 380 35.13 25.06 -51.92
N GLU A 381 34.60 26.05 -51.19
CA GLU A 381 33.89 27.21 -51.75
C GLU A 381 34.75 27.88 -52.85
N GLY A 382 34.21 28.00 -54.06
CA GLY A 382 34.89 28.66 -55.19
C GLY A 382 35.60 27.74 -56.20
N SER A 383 35.57 26.41 -55.99
CA SER A 383 35.84 25.46 -57.08
C SER A 383 34.70 25.52 -58.11
N ASN A 384 34.98 25.34 -59.42
CA ASN A 384 34.01 25.54 -60.51
C ASN A 384 32.64 24.86 -60.21
N ALA A 385 31.64 25.64 -59.79
CA ALA A 385 30.32 25.16 -59.36
C ALA A 385 29.60 24.30 -60.41
N SER A 386 29.86 24.53 -61.70
CA SER A 386 29.30 23.76 -62.81
C SER A 386 29.87 22.34 -62.94
N ALA A 387 31.01 22.03 -62.31
CA ALA A 387 31.62 20.70 -62.36
C ALA A 387 31.03 19.72 -61.33
N PHE A 388 30.29 20.22 -60.34
CA PHE A 388 29.75 19.43 -59.23
C PHE A 388 28.22 19.32 -59.21
N ALA A 389 27.51 20.09 -60.04
CA ALA A 389 26.06 19.98 -60.20
C ALA A 389 25.72 18.65 -60.88
N ASP A 390 25.18 17.70 -60.11
CA ASP A 390 24.91 16.33 -60.53
C ASP A 390 23.56 15.88 -59.96
N LEU A 391 22.54 15.93 -60.82
CA LEU A 391 21.19 15.52 -60.47
C LEU A 391 21.09 14.02 -60.14
N ALA A 392 21.96 13.19 -60.71
CA ALA A 392 21.98 11.76 -60.37
C ALA A 392 22.52 11.55 -58.96
N LYS A 393 23.58 12.26 -58.56
CA LYS A 393 24.06 12.26 -57.17
C LYS A 393 23.04 12.84 -56.20
N ALA A 394 22.35 13.92 -56.55
CA ALA A 394 21.30 14.51 -55.71
C ALA A 394 20.16 13.52 -55.44
N ARG A 395 19.74 12.76 -56.45
CA ARG A 395 18.74 11.68 -56.30
C ARG A 395 19.30 10.53 -55.46
N HIS A 396 20.54 10.10 -55.70
CA HIS A 396 21.15 9.01 -54.94
C HIS A 396 21.30 9.36 -53.45
N TRP A 397 21.70 10.59 -53.11
CA TRP A 397 21.67 11.10 -51.74
C TRP A 397 20.25 11.08 -51.16
N PHE A 398 19.27 11.61 -51.91
CA PHE A 398 17.88 11.66 -51.48
C PHE A 398 17.30 10.27 -51.18
N ASP A 399 17.52 9.31 -52.07
CA ASP A 399 16.98 7.94 -51.94
C ASP A 399 17.61 7.23 -50.74
N ASN A 400 18.94 7.31 -50.57
CA ASN A 400 19.63 6.71 -49.42
C ASN A 400 19.23 7.36 -48.08
N MET A 401 19.08 8.69 -48.05
CA MET A 401 18.60 9.37 -46.85
C MET A 401 17.12 9.08 -46.57
N THR A 402 16.31 8.76 -47.60
CA THR A 402 14.92 8.33 -47.42
C THR A 402 14.87 6.97 -46.73
N ILE A 403 15.66 6.02 -47.21
CA ILE A 403 15.84 4.71 -46.56
C ILE A 403 16.28 4.89 -45.09
N TYR A 404 17.23 5.80 -44.85
CA TYR A 404 17.71 6.10 -43.50
C TYR A 404 16.62 6.67 -42.58
N LEU A 405 15.80 7.60 -43.08
CA LEU A 405 14.68 8.17 -42.34
C LEU A 405 13.55 7.16 -42.09
N ASP A 406 13.31 6.25 -43.03
CA ASP A 406 12.34 5.16 -42.87
C ASP A 406 12.81 4.17 -41.80
N ALA A 407 14.10 3.86 -41.75
CA ALA A 407 14.69 3.07 -40.66
C ALA A 407 14.50 3.76 -39.30
N LEU A 408 14.75 5.08 -39.20
CA LEU A 408 14.49 5.84 -37.98
C LEU A 408 13.00 5.88 -37.61
N LEU A 409 12.10 5.95 -38.59
CA LEU A 409 10.65 5.87 -38.36
C LEU A 409 10.24 4.50 -37.82
N ASN A 410 10.80 3.41 -38.33
CA ASN A 410 10.54 2.06 -37.83
C ASN A 410 10.99 1.92 -36.38
N ILE A 411 12.21 2.39 -36.03
CA ILE A 411 12.68 2.43 -34.64
C ILE A 411 11.71 3.22 -33.76
N GLN A 412 11.23 4.37 -34.23
CA GLN A 412 10.28 5.19 -33.50
C GLN A 412 8.95 4.47 -33.28
N GLN A 413 8.41 3.80 -34.30
CA GLN A 413 7.15 3.05 -34.20
C GLN A 413 7.27 1.86 -33.25
N ASP A 414 8.38 1.11 -33.34
CA ASP A 414 8.65 -0.02 -32.46
C ASP A 414 8.75 0.43 -31.00
N LEU A 415 9.51 1.50 -30.73
CA LEU A 415 9.61 2.07 -29.40
C LEU A 415 8.24 2.55 -28.89
N GLY A 416 7.42 3.14 -29.76
CA GLY A 416 6.03 3.50 -29.44
C GLY A 416 5.19 2.28 -29.03
N SER A 417 5.28 1.19 -29.79
CA SER A 417 4.56 -0.06 -29.50
C SER A 417 5.03 -0.74 -28.21
N GLU A 418 6.34 -0.68 -27.91
CA GLU A 418 6.90 -1.19 -26.66
C GLU A 418 6.36 -0.40 -25.45
N ILE A 419 6.32 0.92 -25.54
CA ILE A 419 5.76 1.75 -24.47
C ILE A 419 4.27 1.44 -24.28
N LEU A 420 3.50 1.29 -25.37
CA LEU A 420 2.09 0.89 -25.30
C LEU A 420 1.93 -0.48 -24.64
N ALA A 421 2.75 -1.47 -24.97
CA ALA A 421 2.69 -2.80 -24.36
C ALA A 421 3.02 -2.79 -22.85
N ILE A 422 4.01 -1.99 -22.44
CA ILE A 422 4.32 -1.77 -21.01
C ILE A 422 3.10 -1.17 -20.32
N LEU A 423 2.48 -0.17 -20.93
CA LEU A 423 1.33 0.52 -20.37
C LEU A 423 0.10 -0.37 -20.29
N ASP A 424 -0.17 -1.20 -21.30
CA ASP A 424 -1.26 -2.17 -21.30
C ASP A 424 -1.08 -3.16 -20.14
N THR A 425 0.15 -3.66 -19.91
CA THR A 425 0.46 -4.52 -18.77
C THR A 425 0.20 -3.81 -17.42
N VAL A 426 0.56 -2.53 -17.32
CA VAL A 426 0.32 -1.72 -16.11
C VAL A 426 -1.19 -1.51 -15.90
N VAL A 427 -1.93 -1.14 -16.95
CA VAL A 427 -3.38 -0.93 -16.89
C VAL A 427 -4.09 -2.23 -16.51
N GLU A 428 -3.72 -3.36 -17.11
CA GLU A 428 -4.26 -4.68 -16.77
C GLU A 428 -4.02 -5.03 -15.29
N ASN A 429 -2.78 -4.87 -14.80
CA ASN A 429 -2.48 -5.09 -13.39
C ASN A 429 -3.29 -4.18 -12.46
N VAL A 430 -3.46 -2.90 -12.82
CA VAL A 430 -4.28 -1.94 -12.07
C VAL A 430 -5.76 -2.33 -12.13
N THR A 431 -6.27 -2.84 -13.25
CA THR A 431 -7.67 -3.32 -13.34
C THR A 431 -7.93 -4.56 -12.48
N SER A 432 -6.95 -5.48 -12.39
CA SER A 432 -7.02 -6.62 -11.49
C SER A 432 -7.03 -6.15 -10.02
N ASN A 433 -6.13 -5.24 -9.65
CA ASN A 433 -6.11 -4.64 -8.32
C ASN A 433 -7.42 -3.90 -7.99
N LEU A 434 -7.98 -3.16 -8.94
CA LEU A 434 -9.27 -2.49 -8.80
C LEU A 434 -10.38 -3.49 -8.49
N THR A 435 -10.38 -4.64 -9.18
CA THR A 435 -11.35 -5.71 -8.96
C THR A 435 -11.22 -6.30 -7.55
N ILE A 436 -9.99 -6.54 -7.08
CA ILE A 436 -9.70 -7.04 -5.73
C ILE A 436 -10.13 -6.02 -4.67
N SER A 437 -9.77 -4.74 -4.82
CA SER A 437 -10.14 -3.66 -3.90
C SER A 437 -11.65 -3.46 -3.84
N ALA A 438 -12.35 -3.54 -4.97
CA ALA A 438 -13.81 -3.47 -5.02
C ALA A 438 -14.47 -4.67 -4.32
N ALA A 439 -13.98 -5.89 -4.55
CA ALA A 439 -14.46 -7.09 -3.87
C ALA A 439 -14.24 -7.02 -2.36
N PHE A 440 -13.08 -6.53 -1.92
CA PHE A 440 -12.78 -6.31 -0.50
C PHE A 440 -13.74 -5.29 0.13
N LEU A 441 -14.04 -4.18 -0.56
CA LEU A 441 -15.00 -3.20 -0.08
C LEU A 441 -16.40 -3.80 0.09
N VAL A 442 -16.85 -4.65 -0.83
CA VAL A 442 -18.13 -5.37 -0.71
C VAL A 442 -18.13 -6.28 0.52
N ILE A 443 -17.04 -7.01 0.77
CA ILE A 443 -16.90 -7.86 1.98
C ILE A 443 -16.98 -7.00 3.24
N VAL A 444 -16.28 -5.87 3.31
CA VAL A 444 -16.33 -4.95 4.47
C VAL A 444 -17.76 -4.44 4.70
N ILE A 445 -18.49 -4.09 3.64
CA ILE A 445 -19.90 -3.66 3.73
C ILE A 445 -20.79 -4.79 4.27
N LEU A 446 -20.58 -6.03 3.84
CA LEU A 446 -21.33 -7.21 4.33
C LEU A 446 -20.96 -7.59 5.77
N MET A 447 -19.72 -7.33 6.20
CA MET A 447 -19.27 -7.59 7.57
C MET A 447 -19.89 -6.62 8.58
N CYS A 448 -20.20 -5.38 8.20
CA CYS A 448 -20.87 -4.41 9.07
C CYS A 448 -22.17 -4.94 9.72
N PRO A 449 -23.20 -5.38 8.96
CA PRO A 449 -24.43 -5.91 9.56
C PRO A 449 -24.19 -7.21 10.33
N PHE A 450 -23.23 -8.04 9.91
CA PHE A 450 -22.86 -9.26 10.65
C PHE A 450 -22.26 -8.95 12.03
N VAL A 451 -21.35 -7.97 12.11
CA VAL A 451 -20.78 -7.51 13.39
C VAL A 451 -21.86 -6.92 14.29
N ILE A 452 -22.76 -6.09 13.74
CA ILE A 452 -23.88 -5.53 14.51
C ILE A 452 -24.76 -6.66 15.06
N TRP A 453 -25.22 -7.58 14.19
CA TRP A 453 -26.05 -8.72 14.59
C TRP A 453 -25.40 -9.61 15.65
N THR A 454 -24.12 -9.95 15.48
CA THR A 454 -23.39 -10.78 16.46
C THR A 454 -23.22 -10.06 17.79
N THR A 455 -22.90 -8.76 17.80
CA THR A 455 -22.76 -8.00 19.05
C THR A 455 -24.06 -7.87 19.84
N GLU A 456 -25.20 -7.69 19.16
CA GLU A 456 -26.52 -7.72 19.79
C GLU A 456 -26.82 -9.09 20.40
N ASN A 457 -26.58 -10.17 19.64
CA ASN A 457 -26.83 -11.52 20.11
C ASN A 457 -25.93 -11.89 21.31
N LEU A 458 -24.64 -11.57 21.24
CA LEU A 458 -23.67 -11.83 22.32
C LEU A 458 -24.05 -11.05 23.59
N THR A 459 -24.41 -9.77 23.45
CA THR A 459 -24.78 -8.92 24.59
C THR A 459 -26.04 -9.45 25.27
N SER A 460 -27.05 -9.85 24.48
CA SER A 460 -28.28 -10.43 25.04
C SER A 460 -28.04 -11.76 25.75
N SER A 461 -27.13 -12.59 25.23
CA SER A 461 -26.77 -13.88 25.83
C SER A 461 -26.03 -13.69 27.15
N ILE A 462 -25.00 -12.82 27.17
CA ILE A 462 -24.23 -12.49 28.37
C ILE A 462 -25.16 -11.95 29.47
N GLN A 463 -26.14 -11.12 29.12
CA GLN A 463 -27.13 -10.61 30.07
C GLN A 463 -27.99 -11.72 30.67
N LYS A 464 -28.49 -12.66 29.84
CA LYS A 464 -29.25 -13.82 30.33
C LYS A 464 -28.40 -14.68 31.28
N TYR A 465 -27.15 -14.94 30.92
CA TYR A 465 -26.23 -15.69 31.79
C TYR A 465 -25.99 -14.97 33.12
N ALA A 466 -25.78 -13.66 33.10
CA ALA A 466 -25.60 -12.86 34.32
C ALA A 466 -26.84 -12.93 35.24
N LEU A 467 -28.05 -12.84 34.68
CA LEU A 467 -29.30 -12.96 35.45
C LEU A 467 -29.46 -14.35 36.07
N THR A 468 -29.29 -15.41 35.27
CA THR A 468 -29.35 -16.79 35.76
C THR A 468 -28.31 -17.06 36.84
N LEU A 469 -27.11 -16.48 36.71
CA LEU A 469 -26.07 -16.60 37.72
C LEU A 469 -26.49 -15.93 39.03
N VAL A 470 -27.02 -14.71 38.97
CA VAL A 470 -27.54 -14.00 40.15
C VAL A 470 -28.65 -14.80 40.84
N ASP A 471 -29.59 -15.35 40.07
CA ASP A 471 -30.66 -16.19 40.61
C ASP A 471 -30.13 -17.47 41.26
N LYS A 472 -29.19 -18.16 40.62
CA LYS A 472 -28.54 -19.36 41.18
C LYS A 472 -27.76 -19.06 42.45
N THR A 473 -27.01 -17.95 42.47
CA THR A 473 -26.30 -17.51 43.68
C THR A 473 -27.29 -17.16 44.79
N ARG A 474 -28.43 -16.57 44.47
CA ARG A 474 -29.50 -16.26 45.43
C ARG A 474 -30.15 -17.53 45.99
N GLU A 475 -30.42 -18.53 45.16
CA GLU A 475 -30.90 -19.85 45.59
C GLU A 475 -29.91 -20.53 46.54
N LEU A 476 -28.64 -20.63 46.13
CA LEU A 476 -27.57 -21.20 46.95
C LEU A 476 -27.41 -20.47 48.28
N THR A 477 -27.50 -19.14 48.28
CA THR A 477 -27.41 -18.34 49.52
C THR A 477 -28.59 -18.63 50.46
N ARG A 478 -29.81 -18.81 49.92
CA ARG A 478 -30.98 -19.19 50.73
C ARG A 478 -30.84 -20.59 51.31
N GLU A 479 -30.42 -21.56 50.51
CA GLU A 479 -30.18 -22.92 50.97
C GLU A 479 -29.08 -22.97 52.02
N LYS A 480 -27.96 -22.26 51.80
CA LYS A 480 -26.89 -22.13 52.78
C LYS A 480 -27.40 -21.58 54.11
N ARG A 481 -28.18 -20.49 54.10
CA ARG A 481 -28.79 -19.93 55.33
C ARG A 481 -29.71 -20.93 56.03
N ARG A 482 -30.47 -21.72 55.28
CA ARG A 482 -31.36 -22.74 55.84
C ARG A 482 -30.57 -23.87 56.50
N ILE A 483 -29.49 -24.34 55.85
CA ILE A 483 -28.58 -25.33 56.40
C ILE A 483 -27.89 -24.79 57.65
N ASP A 484 -27.38 -23.56 57.61
CA ASP A 484 -26.75 -22.91 58.77
C ASP A 484 -27.72 -22.79 59.94
N SER A 485 -28.97 -22.36 59.70
CA SER A 485 -30.01 -22.27 60.74
C SER A 485 -30.35 -23.63 61.36
N LEU A 486 -30.43 -24.68 60.56
CA LEU A 486 -30.69 -26.05 61.06
C LEU A 486 -29.49 -26.57 61.86
N LEU A 487 -28.27 -26.28 61.43
CA LEU A 487 -27.07 -26.68 62.15
C LEU A 487 -27.01 -26.06 63.55
N TYR A 488 -27.35 -24.77 63.68
CA TYR A 488 -27.40 -24.09 64.99
C TYR A 488 -28.53 -24.60 65.91
N GLN A 489 -29.55 -25.27 65.38
CA GLN A 489 -30.60 -25.91 66.19
C GLN A 489 -30.18 -27.29 66.72
N LEU A 490 -29.23 -27.96 66.04
CA LEU A 490 -28.80 -29.30 66.40
C LEU A 490 -27.56 -29.33 67.32
N VAL A 491 -26.70 -28.31 67.22
CA VAL A 491 -25.44 -28.24 67.97
C VAL A 491 -25.13 -26.81 68.39
N PRO A 492 -24.38 -26.60 69.49
CA PRO A 492 -24.00 -25.26 69.94
C PRO A 492 -23.23 -24.48 68.87
N LYS A 493 -23.45 -23.16 68.80
CA LYS A 493 -22.80 -22.27 67.80
C LYS A 493 -21.28 -22.45 67.65
N PRO A 494 -20.48 -22.59 68.73
CA PRO A 494 -19.04 -22.79 68.60
C PRO A 494 -18.67 -24.11 67.90
N VAL A 495 -19.43 -25.18 68.15
CA VAL A 495 -19.25 -26.49 67.52
C VAL A 495 -19.75 -26.47 66.08
N ALA A 496 -20.88 -25.80 65.81
CA ALA A 496 -21.42 -25.59 64.46
C ALA A 496 -20.41 -24.89 63.54
N GLU A 497 -19.72 -23.84 64.01
CA GLU A 497 -18.69 -23.14 63.23
C GLU A 497 -17.46 -24.00 62.96
N GLN A 498 -17.03 -24.82 63.93
CA GLN A 498 -15.94 -25.77 63.75
C GLN A 498 -16.30 -26.87 62.73
N LEU A 499 -17.55 -27.36 62.77
CA LEU A 499 -18.09 -28.31 61.80
C LEU A 499 -18.16 -27.73 60.39
N LYS A 500 -18.63 -26.48 60.24
CA LYS A 500 -18.66 -25.77 58.94
C LYS A 500 -17.27 -25.63 58.33
N GLN A 501 -16.24 -25.52 59.16
CA GLN A 501 -14.84 -25.45 58.74
C GLN A 501 -14.20 -26.84 58.52
N SER A 502 -14.97 -27.93 58.61
CA SER A 502 -14.47 -29.32 58.49
C SER A 502 -13.29 -29.64 59.42
N LYS A 503 -13.23 -28.98 60.58
CA LYS A 503 -12.23 -29.26 61.60
C LYS A 503 -12.64 -30.50 62.40
N THR A 504 -11.66 -31.31 62.80
CA THR A 504 -11.89 -32.41 63.74
C THR A 504 -12.31 -31.82 65.09
N ILE A 505 -13.53 -32.12 65.54
CA ILE A 505 -14.00 -31.69 66.86
C ILE A 505 -13.28 -32.56 67.90
N GLU A 506 -12.37 -31.96 68.66
CA GLU A 506 -11.77 -32.62 69.82
C GLU A 506 -12.71 -32.55 71.03
N ALA A 507 -12.69 -33.57 71.87
CA ALA A 507 -13.47 -33.60 73.10
C ALA A 507 -13.02 -32.44 74.01
N GLN A 508 -13.93 -31.52 74.32
CA GLN A 508 -13.64 -30.37 75.18
C GLN A 508 -13.84 -30.75 76.64
N TYR A 509 -12.87 -30.34 77.48
CA TYR A 509 -12.98 -30.48 78.93
C TYR A 509 -13.54 -29.19 79.53
N PHE A 510 -14.70 -29.29 80.19
CA PHE A 510 -15.31 -28.18 80.91
C PHE A 510 -14.92 -28.26 82.38
N LYS A 511 -14.27 -27.20 82.89
CA LYS A 511 -13.77 -27.12 84.29
C LYS A 511 -14.92 -27.10 85.31
N SER A 512 -16.07 -26.57 84.92
CA SER A 512 -17.29 -26.55 85.73
C SER A 512 -18.49 -26.69 84.79
N ALA A 513 -19.27 -27.74 85.01
CA ALA A 513 -20.53 -27.97 84.32
C ALA A 513 -21.56 -28.41 85.36
N THR A 514 -22.78 -27.89 85.24
CA THR A 514 -23.94 -28.34 86.02
C THR A 514 -24.87 -29.08 85.08
N ILE A 515 -25.17 -30.32 85.43
CA ILE A 515 -26.08 -31.18 84.67
C ILE A 515 -27.36 -31.30 85.49
N LEU A 516 -28.50 -31.05 84.83
CA LEU A 516 -29.82 -31.29 85.40
C LEU A 516 -30.41 -32.52 84.72
N PHE A 517 -30.73 -33.52 85.54
CA PHE A 517 -31.59 -34.63 85.15
C PHE A 517 -32.96 -34.41 85.75
N SER A 518 -33.98 -34.43 84.89
CA SER A 518 -35.38 -34.40 85.30
C SER A 518 -36.06 -35.63 84.73
N ASP A 519 -36.88 -36.27 85.55
CA ASP A 519 -37.66 -37.44 85.18
C ASP A 519 -39.09 -37.29 85.70
N VAL A 520 -40.05 -37.86 84.99
CA VAL A 520 -41.47 -37.76 85.34
C VAL A 520 -41.80 -38.85 86.36
N PHE A 521 -42.17 -38.44 87.57
CA PHE A 521 -42.45 -39.38 88.66
C PHE A 521 -43.56 -40.38 88.30
N LYS A 522 -43.25 -41.68 88.36
CA LYS A 522 -44.16 -42.79 88.02
C LYS A 522 -44.72 -42.75 86.60
N PHE A 523 -43.93 -42.31 85.62
CA PHE A 523 -44.33 -42.27 84.21
C PHE A 523 -44.92 -43.59 83.68
N ASN A 524 -44.38 -44.74 84.09
CA ASN A 524 -44.92 -46.06 83.71
C ASN A 524 -46.40 -46.24 84.07
N ASN A 525 -46.85 -45.69 85.21
CA ASN A 525 -48.26 -45.76 85.60
C ASN A 525 -49.15 -44.89 84.71
N ILE A 526 -48.62 -43.74 84.25
CA ILE A 526 -49.30 -42.83 83.32
C ILE A 526 -49.41 -43.51 81.94
N MET A 527 -48.39 -44.24 81.51
CA MET A 527 -48.41 -45.04 80.28
C MET A 527 -49.43 -46.19 80.32
N ASP A 528 -49.66 -46.77 81.49
CA ASP A 528 -50.62 -47.88 81.69
C ASP A 528 -52.08 -47.40 81.82
N GLU A 529 -52.31 -46.17 82.32
CA GLU A 529 -53.64 -45.62 82.55
C GLU A 529 -54.19 -44.75 81.39
N PHE A 530 -53.31 -44.13 80.59
CA PHE A 530 -53.69 -43.20 79.52
C PHE A 530 -53.43 -43.77 78.11
N LYS A 531 -54.10 -43.24 77.09
CA LYS A 531 -53.85 -43.65 75.71
C LYS A 531 -52.54 -43.06 75.21
N ALA A 532 -51.82 -43.83 74.39
CA ALA A 532 -50.52 -43.42 73.84
C ALA A 532 -50.52 -42.03 73.16
N GLY A 533 -51.61 -41.65 72.48
CA GLY A 533 -51.74 -40.32 71.87
C GLY A 533 -51.75 -39.18 72.89
N ASP A 534 -52.54 -39.36 73.97
CA ASP A 534 -52.69 -38.36 75.03
C ASP A 534 -51.39 -38.19 75.83
N VAL A 535 -50.61 -39.27 76.00
CA VAL A 535 -49.30 -39.21 76.68
C VAL A 535 -48.24 -38.49 75.83
N VAL A 536 -48.24 -38.72 74.51
CA VAL A 536 -47.33 -38.01 73.59
C VAL A 536 -47.66 -36.52 73.55
N GLU A 537 -48.93 -36.15 73.56
CA GLU A 537 -49.36 -34.75 73.61
C GLU A 537 -48.93 -34.08 74.92
N LEU A 538 -49.13 -34.73 76.06
CA LEU A 538 -48.67 -34.25 77.37
C LEU A 538 -47.15 -34.04 77.42
N LEU A 539 -46.37 -35.02 76.93
CA LEU A 539 -44.90 -34.90 76.88
C LEU A 539 -44.45 -33.79 75.94
N ASN A 540 -45.08 -33.64 74.78
CA ASN A 540 -44.78 -32.57 73.84
C ASN A 540 -45.07 -31.20 74.45
N GLU A 541 -46.20 -31.02 75.15
CA GLU A 541 -46.50 -29.76 75.84
C GLU A 541 -45.52 -29.48 76.98
N LEU A 542 -45.22 -30.48 77.80
CA LEU A 542 -44.26 -30.36 78.89
C LEU A 542 -42.87 -29.96 78.37
N TYR A 543 -42.36 -30.69 77.37
CA TYR A 543 -41.06 -30.40 76.78
C TYR A 543 -41.06 -29.08 76.01
N TYR A 544 -42.16 -28.69 75.36
CA TYR A 544 -42.26 -27.38 74.72
C TYR A 544 -42.18 -26.24 75.73
N ILE A 545 -42.84 -26.37 76.89
CA ILE A 545 -42.75 -25.37 77.97
C ILE A 545 -41.33 -25.30 78.53
N ILE A 546 -40.70 -26.46 78.77
CA ILE A 546 -39.33 -26.51 79.26
C ILE A 546 -38.35 -25.92 78.23
N ASP A 547 -38.46 -26.31 76.95
CA ASP A 547 -37.66 -25.80 75.82
C ASP A 547 -37.80 -24.27 75.73
N SER A 548 -39.03 -23.73 75.82
CA SER A 548 -39.27 -22.29 75.80
C SER A 548 -38.65 -21.54 76.99
N ILE A 549 -38.58 -22.17 78.17
CA ILE A 549 -37.94 -21.57 79.34
C ILE A 549 -36.42 -21.58 79.15
N ILE A 550 -35.83 -22.70 78.75
CA ILE A 550 -34.37 -22.82 78.58
C ILE A 550 -33.84 -21.94 77.45
N ASP A 551 -34.61 -21.67 76.39
CA ASP A 551 -34.22 -20.75 75.31
C ASP A 551 -33.91 -19.32 75.79
N THR A 552 -34.42 -18.94 76.98
CA THR A 552 -34.16 -17.62 77.59
C THR A 552 -32.89 -17.61 78.45
N TYR A 553 -32.29 -18.77 78.72
CA TYR A 553 -31.09 -18.95 79.55
C TYR A 553 -29.97 -19.63 78.74
N ASP A 554 -28.71 -19.49 79.19
CA ASP A 554 -27.56 -20.17 78.54
C ASP A 554 -27.46 -21.64 78.98
N ILE A 555 -28.43 -22.45 78.54
CA ILE A 555 -28.59 -23.86 78.91
C ILE A 555 -28.75 -24.68 77.63
N TYR A 556 -27.97 -25.75 77.50
CA TYR A 556 -27.98 -26.62 76.33
C TYR A 556 -28.73 -27.94 76.60
N LYS A 557 -29.65 -28.28 75.70
CA LYS A 557 -30.36 -29.57 75.68
C LYS A 557 -29.46 -30.66 75.11
N VAL A 558 -29.11 -31.66 75.92
CA VAL A 558 -28.14 -32.70 75.52
C VAL A 558 -28.82 -33.80 74.72
N ASN A 559 -29.88 -34.40 75.27
CA ASN A 559 -30.77 -35.39 74.65
C ASN A 559 -31.91 -35.70 75.64
N ALA A 560 -33.06 -36.14 75.14
CA ALA A 560 -34.14 -36.72 75.97
C ALA A 560 -34.33 -38.18 75.58
N THR A 561 -34.40 -39.08 76.57
CA THR A 561 -34.69 -40.50 76.36
C THR A 561 -35.94 -40.84 77.15
N ASN A 562 -37.04 -41.12 76.44
CA ASN A 562 -38.37 -41.35 77.01
C ASN A 562 -38.88 -40.17 77.85
N ASP A 563 -39.10 -40.39 79.14
CA ASP A 563 -39.57 -39.45 80.17
C ASP A 563 -38.45 -38.60 80.78
N ALA A 564 -37.19 -38.99 80.57
CA ALA A 564 -36.03 -38.30 81.10
C ALA A 564 -35.60 -37.13 80.20
N TYR A 565 -35.46 -35.96 80.81
CA TYR A 565 -35.01 -34.72 80.20
C TYR A 565 -33.65 -34.30 80.77
N MET A 566 -32.66 -34.13 79.89
CA MET A 566 -31.29 -33.78 80.27
C MET A 566 -30.86 -32.45 79.66
N VAL A 567 -30.47 -31.53 80.53
CA VAL A 567 -29.84 -30.26 80.14
C VAL A 567 -28.51 -30.06 80.85
N ALA A 568 -27.60 -29.37 80.20
CA ALA A 568 -26.32 -29.00 80.75
C ALA A 568 -26.11 -27.48 80.63
N SER A 569 -25.56 -26.88 81.66
CA SER A 569 -25.06 -25.51 81.63
C SER A 569 -23.59 -25.54 82.05
N GLY A 570 -22.73 -24.85 81.30
CA GLY A 570 -21.30 -24.82 81.53
C GLY A 570 -20.70 -23.60 80.89
N ASN A 571 -19.97 -22.80 81.67
CA ASN A 571 -19.31 -21.62 81.15
C ASN A 571 -18.08 -22.07 80.36
N ALA A 572 -18.11 -21.91 79.04
CA ALA A 572 -16.93 -22.05 78.20
C ALA A 572 -16.10 -20.76 78.31
N SER A 573 -15.36 -20.62 79.41
CA SER A 573 -14.34 -19.57 79.53
C SER A 573 -13.11 -19.91 78.71
#